data_AF-A0A5D2CP95-F1
#
_entry.id   AF-A0A5D2CP95-F1
#
_cell.length_a   1.000
_cell.length_b   1.000
_cell.length_c   1.000
_cell.angle_alpha   90.00
_cell.angle_beta   90.00
_cell.angle_gamma   90.00
#
_symmetry.space_group_name_H-M   'P 1'
#
loop_
_entity.id
_entity.type
_entity.pdbx_description
1 polymer ?
#
loop_
_entity_poly.entity_id
_entity_poly.type
_entity_poly.pdbx_seq_one_letter_code
_entity_poly.pdbx_strand_id
1 'polypeptide(L)'
;MASLHVYSVLVILFLTCGAVMATKENDQIIRENNCETKMGLPYVLEASTSIFVTGSISNKCCGKLVLGKVCHSALVNRTLENPLFKDISAATIIAKSIQTWNNCLALIDSPSPSA
;
A
#
# COMPACT_ATOMS: atom_id res chain seq x y z
N MET A 1 -10.85 -20.21 -8.35
CA MET A 1 -9.73 -19.91 -9.27
C MET A 1 -9.24 -18.45 -9.18
N ALA A 2 -10.12 -17.46 -8.96
CA ALA A 2 -9.72 -16.04 -8.79
C ALA A 2 -8.84 -15.75 -7.55
N SER A 3 -9.10 -16.43 -6.42
CA SER A 3 -8.35 -16.24 -5.17
C SER A 3 -6.87 -16.68 -5.26
N LEU A 4 -6.60 -17.80 -5.93
CA LEU A 4 -5.24 -18.29 -6.18
C LEU A 4 -4.43 -17.35 -7.08
N HIS A 5 -5.06 -16.74 -8.07
CA HIS A 5 -4.43 -15.77 -8.95
C HIS A 5 -4.04 -14.49 -8.19
N VAL A 6 -4.92 -13.99 -7.32
CA VAL A 6 -4.64 -12.82 -6.47
C VAL A 6 -3.53 -13.12 -5.47
N TYR A 7 -3.56 -14.28 -4.81
CA TYR A 7 -2.52 -14.69 -3.87
C TYR A 7 -1.17 -14.87 -4.58
N SER A 8 -1.18 -15.43 -5.79
CA SER A 8 0.01 -15.60 -6.61
C SER A 8 0.58 -14.27 -7.08
N VAL A 9 -0.26 -13.30 -7.48
CA VAL A 9 0.17 -11.93 -7.79
C VAL A 9 0.74 -11.21 -6.57
N LEU A 10 0.14 -11.36 -5.39
CA LEU A 10 0.66 -10.79 -4.14
C LEU A 10 2.02 -11.41 -3.76
N VAL A 11 2.18 -12.73 -3.90
CA VAL A 11 3.46 -13.42 -3.65
C VAL A 11 4.54 -13.01 -4.67
N ILE A 12 4.18 -12.86 -5.95
CA ILE A 12 5.09 -12.39 -7.00
C ILE A 12 5.47 -10.91 -6.79
N LEU A 13 4.54 -10.07 -6.31
CA LEU A 13 4.81 -8.67 -5.93
C LEU A 13 5.88 -8.58 -4.85
N PHE A 14 5.86 -9.47 -3.85
CA PHE A 14 6.89 -9.53 -2.80
C PHE A 14 8.21 -10.14 -3.30
N LEU A 15 8.18 -11.20 -4.12
CA LEU A 15 9.40 -11.86 -4.62
C LEU A 15 10.16 -11.02 -5.64
N THR A 16 9.47 -10.21 -6.45
CA THR A 16 10.09 -9.31 -7.43
C THR A 16 10.56 -7.97 -6.85
N CYS A 17 10.25 -7.70 -5.58
CA CYS A 17 10.69 -6.51 -4.84
C CYS A 17 12.24 -6.41 -4.76
N GLY A 18 12.97 -7.49 -5.01
CA GLY A 18 14.42 -7.50 -5.11
C GLY A 18 15.01 -7.27 -6.51
N ALA A 19 14.21 -7.21 -7.59
CA ALA A 19 14.73 -7.29 -8.96
C ALA A 19 14.14 -6.30 -10.00
N VAL A 20 13.15 -5.47 -9.67
CA VAL A 20 12.56 -4.54 -10.65
C VAL A 20 13.10 -3.13 -10.44
N MET A 21 13.89 -2.65 -11.41
CA MET A 21 14.35 -1.26 -11.48
C MET A 21 13.15 -0.32 -11.78
N ALA A 22 12.37 0.00 -10.76
CA ALA A 22 11.58 1.23 -10.71
C ALA A 22 12.54 2.40 -10.39
N THR A 23 12.15 3.64 -10.69
CA THR A 23 13.07 4.79 -10.68
C THR A 23 13.84 4.91 -9.36
N LYS A 24 15.16 5.18 -9.43
CA LYS A 24 16.07 5.25 -8.28
C LYS A 24 15.55 6.12 -7.13
N GLU A 25 14.74 7.13 -7.43
CA GLU A 25 14.24 8.12 -6.47
C GLU A 25 13.20 7.55 -5.51
N ASN A 26 12.13 6.90 -5.99
CA ASN A 26 11.10 6.35 -5.11
C ASN A 26 11.65 5.23 -4.23
N ASP A 27 12.48 4.34 -4.80
CA ASP A 27 13.15 3.28 -4.03
C ASP A 27 14.14 3.84 -3.00
N GLN A 28 14.81 4.96 -3.32
CA GLN A 28 15.66 5.67 -2.36
C GLN A 28 14.84 6.28 -1.23
N ILE A 29 13.73 6.95 -1.53
CA ILE A 29 12.81 7.50 -0.53
C ILE A 29 12.26 6.40 0.39
N ILE A 30 11.84 5.26 -0.18
CA ILE A 30 11.35 4.09 0.57
C ILE A 30 12.42 3.57 1.53
N ARG A 31 13.66 3.42 1.04
CA ARG A 31 14.80 2.93 1.83
C ARG A 31 15.20 3.90 2.93
N GLU A 32 15.42 5.17 2.60
CA GLU A 32 15.88 6.19 3.55
C GLU A 32 14.86 6.45 4.67
N ASN A 33 13.57 6.35 4.35
CA ASN A 33 12.52 6.51 5.35
C ASN A 33 12.20 5.23 6.12
N ASN A 34 12.86 4.11 5.79
CA ASN A 34 12.60 2.77 6.33
C ASN A 34 11.11 2.39 6.23
N CYS A 35 10.49 2.70 5.09
CA CYS A 35 9.04 2.57 4.93
C CYS A 35 8.56 1.14 5.19
N GLU A 36 9.28 0.14 4.68
CA GLU A 36 8.94 -1.28 4.86
C GLU A 36 9.07 -1.71 6.33
N THR A 37 10.12 -1.26 7.02
CA THR A 37 10.39 -1.62 8.43
C THR A 37 9.45 -0.88 9.39
N LYS A 38 9.15 0.40 9.15
CA LYS A 38 8.29 1.22 10.02
C LYS A 38 6.81 0.84 9.89
N MET A 39 6.40 0.50 8.67
CA MET A 39 5.04 0.08 8.39
C MET A 39 4.84 -1.37 8.84
N GLY A 40 5.81 -2.27 8.60
CA GLY A 40 5.77 -3.67 8.98
C GLY A 40 4.99 -4.54 7.98
N LEU A 41 5.53 -5.71 7.65
CA LEU A 41 4.96 -6.62 6.63
C LEU A 41 3.45 -6.91 6.80
N PRO A 42 2.91 -7.16 8.01
CA PRO A 42 1.48 -7.42 8.18
C PRO A 42 0.59 -6.25 7.73
N TYR A 43 1.05 -5.01 7.94
CA TYR A 43 0.29 -3.82 7.60
C TYR A 43 0.40 -3.45 6.13
N VAL A 44 1.56 -3.70 5.51
CA VAL A 44 1.75 -3.57 4.07
C VAL A 44 0.83 -4.56 3.33
N LEU A 45 0.74 -5.80 3.82
CA LEU A 45 -0.15 -6.81 3.25
C LEU A 45 -1.62 -6.40 3.38
N GLU A 46 -2.05 -5.98 4.56
CA GLU A 46 -3.42 -5.55 4.81
C GLU A 46 -3.82 -4.34 3.94
N ALA A 47 -2.96 -3.33 3.83
CA ALA A 47 -3.20 -2.18 2.95
C ALA A 47 -3.30 -2.60 1.48
N SER A 48 -2.43 -3.51 1.04
CA SER A 48 -2.47 -4.06 -0.32
C SER A 48 -3.76 -4.84 -0.58
N THR A 49 -4.17 -5.70 0.35
CA THR A 49 -5.44 -6.42 0.27
C THR A 49 -6.63 -5.46 0.26
N SER A 50 -6.59 -4.37 1.03
CA SER A 50 -7.61 -3.33 1.01
C SER A 50 -7.73 -2.70 -0.38
N ILE A 51 -6.61 -2.26 -0.96
CA ILE A 51 -6.58 -1.59 -2.27
C ILE A 51 -7.10 -2.53 -3.38
N PHE A 52 -6.61 -3.76 -3.42
CA PHE A 52 -6.85 -4.66 -4.55
C PHE A 52 -8.05 -5.60 -4.38
N VAL A 53 -8.53 -5.83 -3.16
CA VAL A 53 -9.52 -6.89 -2.88
C VAL A 53 -10.71 -6.38 -2.08
N THR A 54 -10.50 -5.91 -0.84
CA THR A 54 -11.59 -5.79 0.14
C THR A 54 -12.13 -4.37 0.32
N GLY A 55 -11.33 -3.34 0.03
CA GLY A 55 -11.67 -1.93 0.27
C GLY A 55 -11.71 -1.52 1.75
N SER A 56 -11.56 -2.46 2.68
CA SER A 56 -11.59 -2.25 4.13
C SER A 56 -10.18 -2.28 4.73
N ILE A 57 -9.90 -1.47 5.74
CA ILE A 57 -8.61 -1.39 6.42
C ILE A 57 -8.84 -1.21 7.94
N SER A 58 -8.03 -1.86 8.78
CA SER A 58 -8.18 -1.77 10.24
C SER A 58 -7.60 -0.48 10.81
N ASN A 59 -8.15 -0.03 11.95
CA ASN A 59 -7.64 1.14 12.67
C ASN A 59 -6.16 0.99 13.04
N LYS A 60 -5.72 -0.23 13.38
CA LYS A 60 -4.33 -0.54 13.71
C LYS A 60 -3.41 -0.35 12.50
N CYS A 61 -3.85 -0.75 11.31
CA CYS A 61 -3.14 -0.50 10.06
C CYS A 61 -3.14 0.99 9.70
N CYS A 62 -4.26 1.68 9.87
CA CYS A 62 -4.36 3.12 9.62
C CYS A 62 -3.43 3.96 10.49
N GLY A 63 -3.29 3.63 11.78
CA GLY A 63 -2.34 4.31 12.66
C GLY A 63 -0.89 4.20 12.17
N LYS A 64 -0.51 3.10 11.51
CA LYS A 64 0.81 2.92 10.90
C LYS A 64 0.94 3.58 9.52
N LEU A 65 -0.15 3.61 8.75
CA LEU A 65 -0.19 4.15 7.39
C LEU A 65 -0.16 5.69 7.38
N VAL A 66 -0.90 6.34 8.28
CA VAL A 66 -0.98 7.82 8.36
C VAL A 66 0.30 8.46 8.90
N LEU A 67 1.09 7.73 9.69
CA LEU A 67 2.42 8.15 10.15
C LEU A 67 3.45 8.26 9.00
N GLY A 68 3.11 7.82 7.79
CA GLY A 68 4.05 7.72 6.67
C GLY A 68 3.49 8.30 5.37
N LYS A 69 3.04 9.55 5.33
CA LYS A 69 2.60 10.21 4.06
C LYS A 69 3.65 10.08 2.96
N VAL A 70 4.93 10.32 3.28
CA VAL A 70 6.07 10.16 2.37
C VAL A 70 6.16 8.72 1.86
N CYS A 71 6.02 7.74 2.75
CA CYS A 71 6.02 6.33 2.40
C CYS A 71 4.82 5.92 1.55
N HIS A 72 3.63 6.45 1.86
CA HIS A 72 2.41 6.19 1.08
C HIS A 72 2.59 6.69 -0.36
N SER A 73 3.01 7.94 -0.55
CA SER A 73 3.25 8.50 -1.89
C SER A 73 4.33 7.74 -2.65
N ALA A 74 5.46 7.41 -1.99
CA ALA A 74 6.55 6.67 -2.64
C ALA A 74 6.14 5.25 -3.04
N LEU A 75 5.36 4.55 -2.21
CA LEU A 75 4.83 3.22 -2.52
C LEU A 75 3.83 3.27 -3.68
N VAL A 76 2.95 4.28 -3.73
CA VAL A 76 1.99 4.46 -4.83
C VAL A 76 2.72 4.72 -6.15
N ASN A 77 3.72 5.60 -6.16
CA ASN A 77 4.54 5.84 -7.35
C ASN A 77 5.29 4.58 -7.80
N ARG A 78 5.88 3.84 -6.86
CA ARG A 78 6.53 2.55 -7.17
C ARG A 78 5.55 1.54 -7.77
N THR A 79 4.31 1.49 -7.30
CA THR A 79 3.25 0.65 -7.88
C THR A 79 2.91 1.09 -9.31
N LEU A 80 2.81 2.39 -9.58
CA LEU A 80 2.53 2.93 -10.92
C LEU A 80 3.66 2.61 -11.92
N GLU A 81 4.91 2.60 -11.46
CA GLU A 81 6.08 2.30 -12.30
C GLU A 81 6.30 0.80 -12.51
N ASN A 82 5.72 -0.06 -11.67
CA ASN A 82 5.97 -1.48 -11.71
C ASN A 82 5.17 -2.15 -12.86
N PRO A 83 5.86 -2.79 -13.84
CA PRO A 83 5.21 -3.44 -14.99
C PRO A 83 4.19 -4.52 -14.61
N LEU A 84 4.24 -5.07 -13.40
CA LEU A 84 3.27 -6.03 -12.89
C LEU A 84 1.86 -5.45 -12.79
N PHE A 85 1.70 -4.13 -12.71
CA PHE A 85 0.39 -3.47 -12.60
C PHE A 85 -0.05 -2.81 -13.90
N LYS A 86 0.63 -3.07 -15.03
CA LYS A 86 0.34 -2.43 -16.33
C LYS A 86 -1.10 -2.63 -16.82
N ASP A 87 -1.76 -3.71 -16.38
CA ASP A 87 -3.12 -4.05 -16.79
C ASP A 87 -4.19 -3.33 -15.93
N ILE A 88 -3.77 -2.59 -14.90
CA ILE A 88 -4.62 -1.73 -14.07
C ILE A 88 -4.37 -0.28 -14.48
N SER A 89 -5.43 0.48 -14.75
CA SER A 89 -5.25 1.89 -15.11
C SER A 89 -4.62 2.69 -13.96
N ALA A 90 -3.71 3.61 -14.29
CA ALA A 90 -3.10 4.51 -13.30
C ALA A 90 -4.17 5.27 -12.50
N ALA A 91 -5.25 5.70 -13.15
CA ALA A 91 -6.38 6.36 -12.51
C ALA A 91 -7.04 5.47 -11.45
N THR A 92 -7.20 4.16 -11.72
CA THR A 92 -7.74 3.19 -10.76
C THR A 92 -6.82 3.01 -9.55
N ILE A 93 -5.52 2.92 -9.76
CA ILE A 93 -4.52 2.78 -8.68
C ILE A 93 -4.56 4.03 -7.78
N ILE A 94 -4.53 5.21 -8.38
CA ILE A 94 -4.58 6.50 -7.66
C ILE A 94 -5.89 6.64 -6.87
N ALA A 95 -7.04 6.38 -7.50
CA ALA A 95 -8.34 6.49 -6.85
C ALA A 95 -8.45 5.56 -5.63
N LYS A 96 -8.00 4.31 -5.76
CA LYS A 96 -8.00 3.35 -4.65
C LYS A 96 -7.04 3.75 -3.53
N SER A 97 -5.85 4.26 -3.87
CA SER A 97 -4.89 4.79 -2.89
C SER A 97 -5.48 5.97 -2.09
N ILE A 98 -6.10 6.93 -2.77
CA ILE A 98 -6.76 8.09 -2.12
C ILE A 98 -7.90 7.61 -1.22
N GLN A 99 -8.72 6.67 -1.70
CA GLN A 99 -9.81 6.10 -0.91
C GLN A 99 -9.30 5.45 0.38
N THR A 100 -8.26 4.60 0.29
CA THR A 100 -7.66 3.96 1.46
C THR A 100 -7.07 4.99 2.43
N TRP A 101 -6.42 6.04 1.92
CA TRP A 101 -5.89 7.13 2.75
C TRP A 101 -7.00 7.87 3.51
N ASN A 102 -8.06 8.27 2.82
CA ASN A 102 -9.19 8.99 3.43
C ASN A 102 -9.96 8.13 4.43
N ASN A 103 -10.14 6.84 4.15
CA ASN A 103 -10.71 5.90 5.11
C ASN A 103 -9.88 5.86 6.40
N CYS A 104 -8.55 5.88 6.29
CA CYS A 104 -7.69 5.92 7.46
C CYS A 104 -7.72 7.24 8.23
N LEU A 105 -7.81 8.39 7.54
CA LEU A 105 -7.99 9.67 8.22
C LEU A 105 -9.29 9.71 9.02
N ALA A 106 -10.40 9.29 8.40
CA ALA A 106 -11.70 9.24 9.07
C ALA A 106 -11.70 8.34 10.32
N LEU A 107 -10.94 7.24 10.31
CA LEU A 107 -10.81 6.33 11.45
C LEU A 107 -9.94 6.88 12.58
N ILE A 108 -8.98 7.76 12.29
CA ILE A 108 -8.15 8.43 13.31
C ILE A 108 -8.89 9.63 13.91
N ASP A 109 -9.61 10.38 13.07
CA ASP A 109 -10.40 11.55 13.50
C ASP A 109 -11.70 11.15 14.21
N SER A 110 -12.11 9.87 14.11
CA SER A 110 -13.23 9.35 14.89
C SER A 110 -12.88 9.39 16.38
N PRO A 111 -13.68 10.08 17.23
CA PRO A 111 -13.48 10.03 18.67
C PRO A 111 -13.52 8.56 19.10
N SER A 112 -12.53 8.15 19.90
CA SER A 112 -12.52 6.83 20.52
C SER A 112 -13.85 6.66 21.25
N PRO A 113 -14.57 5.53 21.11
CA PRO A 113 -15.74 5.27 21.94
C PRO A 113 -15.25 5.40 23.38
N SER A 114 -15.74 6.43 24.08
CA SER A 114 -15.41 6.62 25.48
C SER A 114 -15.83 5.35 26.22
N ALA A 115 -14.85 4.65 26.80
CA ALA A 115 -15.09 3.49 27.66
C ALA A 115 -15.67 3.94 29.00
#